data_AF-A0A453E1V4-F1
#
_entry.id   AF-A0A453E1V4-F1
#
_cell.length_a   1.000
_cell.length_b   1.000
_cell.length_c   1.000
_cell.angle_alpha   90.00
_cell.angle_beta   90.00
_cell.angle_gamma   90.00
#
_symmetry.space_group_name_H-M   'P 1'
#
loop_
_entity.id
_entity.type
_entity.pdbx_description
1 polymer ?
#
loop_
_entity_poly.entity_id
_entity_poly.type
_entity_poly.pdbx_seq_one_letter_code
_entity_poly.pdbx_strand_id
1 'polypeptide(L)'
;RRSHAGLTFLTLRDSSGMVQVTTLPEYPEVYAVVNKLRVESVVSVEGVVRLRPTESINADMSTGAIEVAADCVSVLNSVTRSLPFPITTADTVKEKFPEEVRLRFRVLDLRRPQMQSNLRLRHKVIKHIRRYLEDRHDFVEVC
;
A
#
# COMPACT_ATOMS: atom_id res chain seq x y z
N ARG A 1 -4.73 6.93 10.23
CA ARG A 1 -3.90 7.80 11.08
C ARG A 1 -4.32 7.63 12.53
N ARG A 2 -3.37 7.45 13.46
CA ARG A 2 -3.59 7.46 14.91
C ARG A 2 -2.56 8.42 15.52
N SER A 3 -2.93 9.20 16.52
CA SER A 3 -2.05 10.18 17.19
C SER A 3 -2.02 9.92 18.68
N HIS A 4 -0.83 9.82 19.26
CA HIS A 4 -0.63 9.66 20.70
C HIS A 4 0.59 10.50 21.12
N ALA A 5 0.42 11.41 22.09
CA ALA A 5 1.53 12.15 22.74
C ALA A 5 2.59 12.76 21.79
N GLY A 6 2.18 13.41 20.69
CA GLY A 6 3.10 14.04 19.72
C GLY A 6 3.68 13.11 18.65
N LEU A 7 3.38 11.82 18.70
CA LEU A 7 3.69 10.84 17.66
C LEU A 7 2.49 10.67 16.72
N THR A 8 2.74 10.68 15.41
CA THR A 8 1.76 10.29 14.39
C THR A 8 2.20 9.03 13.68
N PHE A 9 1.26 8.12 13.49
CA PHE A 9 1.45 6.88 12.75
C PHE A 9 0.70 6.93 11.42
N LEU A 10 1.38 6.54 10.34
CA LEU A 10 0.78 6.30 9.03
C LEU A 10 1.21 4.93 8.50
N THR A 11 0.38 4.36 7.62
CA THR A 11 0.70 3.12 6.93
C THR A 11 1.03 3.46 5.49
N LEU A 12 2.27 3.20 5.09
CA LEU A 12 2.72 3.36 3.71
C LEU A 12 2.45 2.04 2.98
N ARG A 13 1.83 2.12 1.80
CA ARG A 13 1.54 0.95 0.96
C ARG A 13 2.19 1.11 -0.39
N ASP A 14 2.83 0.06 -0.84
CA ASP A 14 3.41 -0.04 -2.18
C ASP A 14 3.00 -1.36 -2.84
N SER A 15 3.77 -1.78 -3.84
CA SER A 15 3.52 -3.03 -4.57
C SER A 15 3.94 -4.29 -3.80
N SER A 16 4.82 -4.15 -2.80
CA SER A 16 5.36 -5.25 -1.98
C SER A 16 4.53 -5.51 -0.72
N GLY A 17 3.87 -4.49 -0.19
CA GLY A 17 3.00 -4.63 0.97
C GLY A 17 2.72 -3.31 1.67
N MET A 18 2.66 -3.38 2.99
CA MET A 18 2.42 -2.23 3.85
C MET A 18 3.51 -2.17 4.93
N VAL A 19 3.89 -0.97 5.34
CA VAL A 19 4.80 -0.73 6.47
C VAL A 19 4.29 0.44 7.30
N GLN A 20 4.52 0.38 8.61
CA GLN A 20 4.22 1.52 9.48
C GLN A 20 5.37 2.52 9.43
N VAL A 21 5.00 3.79 9.32
CA VAL A 21 5.90 4.92 9.43
C VAL A 21 5.47 5.73 10.65
N THR A 22 6.45 6.06 11.49
CA THR A 22 6.27 6.78 12.76
C THR A 22 7.08 8.08 12.71
N THR A 23 6.45 9.19 13.07
CA THR A 23 7.14 10.49 13.19
C THR A 23 7.86 10.58 14.51
N LEU A 24 9.10 11.10 14.53
CA LEU A 24 9.82 11.35 15.78
C LEU A 24 9.69 12.81 16.22
N PRO A 25 9.75 13.10 17.54
CA PRO A 25 9.75 14.48 18.04
C PRO A 25 10.94 15.32 17.56
N GLU A 26 12.06 14.68 17.21
CA GLU A 26 13.25 15.37 16.69
C GLU A 26 13.03 16.01 15.31
N TYR A 27 12.02 15.57 14.54
CA TYR A 27 11.70 16.04 13.19
C TYR A 27 10.30 16.68 13.12
N PRO A 28 10.11 17.89 13.68
CA PRO A 28 8.80 18.55 13.74
C PRO A 28 8.22 18.88 12.35
N GLU A 29 9.06 19.12 11.34
CA GLU A 29 8.66 19.32 9.95
C GLU A 29 8.00 18.08 9.35
N VAL A 30 8.53 16.88 9.65
CA VAL A 30 7.93 15.61 9.24
C VAL A 30 6.56 15.45 9.87
N TYR A 31 6.45 15.73 11.17
CA TYR A 31 5.16 15.73 11.87
C TYR A 31 4.15 16.67 11.21
N ALA A 32 4.56 17.90 10.87
CA ALA A 32 3.69 18.89 10.24
C ALA A 32 3.20 18.46 8.84
N VAL A 33 4.08 17.86 8.03
CA VAL A 33 3.72 17.29 6.72
C VAL A 33 2.74 16.14 6.88
N VAL A 34 3.08 15.16 7.73
CA VAL A 34 2.27 13.96 7.96
C VAL A 34 0.89 14.33 8.53
N ASN A 35 0.81 15.34 9.39
CA ASN A 35 -0.44 15.82 9.97
C ASN A 35 -1.42 16.37 8.90
N LYS A 36 -0.89 16.89 7.77
CA LYS A 36 -1.70 17.42 6.66
C LYS A 36 -2.04 16.38 5.59
N LEU A 37 -1.45 15.18 5.65
CA LEU A 37 -1.67 14.14 4.64
C LEU A 37 -3.10 13.62 4.64
N ARG A 38 -3.66 13.50 3.44
CA ARG A 38 -4.92 12.80 3.18
C ARG A 38 -4.66 11.34 2.82
N VAL A 39 -5.62 10.47 3.14
CA VAL A 39 -5.55 9.04 2.78
C VAL A 39 -5.39 8.90 1.27
N GLU A 40 -4.56 7.94 0.83
CA GLU A 40 -4.16 7.70 -0.57
C GLU A 40 -3.26 8.76 -1.23
N SER A 41 -2.71 9.71 -0.46
CA SER A 41 -1.64 10.60 -0.95
C SER A 41 -0.37 9.80 -1.27
N VAL A 42 0.34 10.22 -2.31
CA VAL A 42 1.61 9.62 -2.73
C VAL A 42 2.74 10.40 -2.08
N VAL A 43 3.58 9.68 -1.32
CA VAL A 43 4.68 10.26 -0.54
C VAL A 43 5.94 9.44 -0.75
N SER A 44 7.09 10.09 -0.61
CA SER A 44 8.38 9.42 -0.37
C SER A 44 8.76 9.62 1.09
N VAL A 45 9.30 8.58 1.71
CA VAL A 45 9.69 8.58 3.12
C VAL A 45 11.12 8.07 3.20
N GLU A 46 11.98 8.84 3.85
CA GLU A 46 13.33 8.44 4.24
C GLU A 46 13.39 8.35 5.75
N GLY A 47 14.06 7.32 6.26
CA GLY A 47 14.06 7.04 7.69
C GLY A 47 14.81 5.77 8.07
N VAL A 48 14.91 5.55 9.38
CA VAL A 48 15.60 4.39 9.96
C VAL A 48 14.59 3.28 10.27
N VAL A 49 14.89 2.06 9.83
CA VAL A 49 14.12 0.86 10.20
C VAL A 49 14.47 0.45 11.62
N ARG A 50 13.46 0.26 12.48
CA ARG A 50 13.62 -0.22 13.85
C ARG A 50 12.56 -1.22 14.25
N LEU A 51 12.84 -1.98 15.30
CA LEU A 51 11.84 -2.85 15.92
C LEU A 51 10.74 -2.02 16.56
N ARG A 52 9.50 -2.50 16.46
CA ARG A 52 8.40 -1.94 17.23
C ARG A 52 8.54 -2.34 18.70
N PRO A 53 8.06 -1.48 19.63
CA PRO A 53 7.81 -1.93 21.01
C PRO A 53 6.99 -3.22 21.01
N THR A 54 7.32 -4.15 21.90
CA THR A 54 6.69 -5.49 21.99
C THR A 54 5.17 -5.43 22.07
N GLU A 55 4.62 -4.43 22.76
CA GLU A 55 3.18 -4.18 22.91
C GLU A 55 2.48 -3.70 21.63
N SER A 56 3.25 -3.26 20.63
CA SER A 56 2.76 -2.64 19.39
C SER A 56 3.06 -3.48 18.13
N ILE A 57 3.54 -4.71 18.32
CA ILE A 57 3.72 -5.68 17.24
C ILE A 57 2.35 -6.05 16.67
N ASN A 58 2.20 -5.95 15.35
CA ASN A 58 0.96 -6.29 14.66
C ASN A 58 1.08 -7.62 13.90
N ALA A 59 0.53 -8.70 14.45
CA ALA A 59 0.60 -10.02 13.83
C ALA A 59 -0.12 -10.12 12.46
N ASP A 60 -1.07 -9.22 12.17
CA ASP A 60 -1.81 -9.21 10.90
C ASP A 60 -1.03 -8.57 9.74
N MET A 61 0.14 -8.00 10.02
CA MET A 61 1.02 -7.38 9.02
C MET A 61 2.33 -8.16 8.88
N SER A 62 2.74 -8.43 7.64
CA SER A 62 4.05 -9.04 7.36
C SER A 62 5.23 -8.23 7.91
N THR A 63 5.09 -6.91 7.97
CA THR A 63 6.06 -5.97 8.56
C THR A 63 5.69 -5.58 10.00
N GLY A 64 4.83 -6.35 10.65
CA GLY A 64 4.24 -6.02 11.94
C GLY A 64 5.21 -5.88 13.10
N ALA A 65 6.40 -6.49 13.02
CA ALA A 65 7.44 -6.42 14.03
C ALA A 65 8.36 -5.19 13.87
N ILE A 66 8.29 -4.48 12.74
CA ILE A 66 9.16 -3.35 12.41
C ILE A 66 8.37 -2.10 12.05
N GLU A 67 9.02 -0.96 12.16
CA GLU A 67 8.52 0.33 11.68
C GLU A 67 9.67 1.17 11.11
N VAL A 68 9.32 2.18 10.32
CA VAL A 68 10.26 3.20 9.84
C VAL A 68 10.07 4.46 10.67
N ALA A 69 11.10 4.86 11.39
CA ALA A 69 11.16 6.16 12.03
C ALA A 69 11.57 7.19 10.96
N ALA A 70 10.64 8.07 10.58
CA ALA A 70 10.84 8.98 9.45
C ALA A 70 11.70 10.19 9.82
N ASP A 71 12.79 10.36 9.08
CA ASP A 71 13.69 11.53 9.14
C ASP A 71 13.25 12.60 8.12
N CYS A 72 12.73 12.17 6.96
CA CYS A 72 12.24 13.06 5.91
C CYS A 72 10.99 12.48 5.23
N VAL A 73 10.02 13.35 4.92
CA VAL A 73 8.80 12.99 4.17
C VAL A 73 8.55 14.03 3.10
N SER A 74 8.53 13.62 1.85
CA SER A 74 8.15 14.46 0.71
C SER A 74 6.81 14.03 0.12
N VAL A 75 5.95 15.00 -0.16
CA VAL A 75 4.65 14.75 -0.80
C VAL A 75 4.83 14.81 -2.30
N LEU A 76 4.79 13.64 -2.95
CA LEU A 76 4.92 13.54 -4.41
C LEU A 76 3.62 13.91 -5.11
N ASN A 77 2.48 13.52 -4.52
CA ASN A 77 1.16 13.90 -5.02
C ASN A 77 0.12 13.88 -3.90
N SER A 78 -0.62 14.97 -3.74
CA SER A 78 -1.64 15.11 -2.70
C SER A 78 -3.04 14.80 -3.24
N VAL A 79 -3.83 14.07 -2.46
CA VAL A 79 -5.23 13.80 -2.79
C VAL A 79 -6.08 15.05 -2.53
N THR A 80 -6.55 15.70 -3.61
CA THR A 80 -7.34 16.93 -3.53
C THR A 80 -8.85 16.68 -3.47
N ARG A 81 -9.33 15.63 -4.13
CA ARG A 81 -10.76 15.26 -4.22
C ARG A 81 -11.11 14.14 -3.22
N SER A 82 -12.37 14.08 -2.81
CA SER A 82 -12.87 12.96 -2.01
C SER A 82 -12.77 11.65 -2.79
N LEU A 83 -12.42 10.57 -2.11
CA LEU A 83 -12.38 9.25 -2.72
C LEU A 83 -13.81 8.75 -2.95
N PRO A 84 -14.11 8.17 -4.13
CA PRO A 84 -15.45 7.63 -4.43
C PRO A 84 -15.81 6.43 -3.56
N PHE A 85 -14.80 5.72 -3.05
CA PHE A 85 -14.91 4.65 -2.07
C PHE A 85 -13.57 4.51 -1.32
N PRO A 86 -13.56 4.02 -0.07
CA PRO A 86 -12.34 3.72 0.66
C PRO A 86 -11.62 2.52 0.04
N ILE A 87 -10.30 2.63 -0.13
CA ILE A 87 -9.45 1.52 -0.56
C ILE A 87 -9.04 0.74 0.69
N THR A 88 -9.92 -0.15 1.15
CA THR A 88 -9.70 -0.98 2.35
C THR A 88 -9.50 -2.45 2.01
N THR A 89 -8.87 -3.16 2.94
CA THR A 89 -8.68 -4.62 2.94
C THR A 89 -9.88 -5.38 3.51
N ALA A 90 -10.78 -4.70 4.24
CA ALA A 90 -11.92 -5.34 4.87
C ALA A 90 -12.95 -5.82 3.83
N ASP A 91 -13.22 -7.12 3.82
CA ASP A 91 -14.17 -7.75 2.89
C ASP A 91 -15.61 -7.24 3.06
N THR A 92 -15.98 -6.84 4.28
CA THR A 92 -17.29 -6.26 4.64
C THR A 92 -17.60 -4.94 3.91
N VAL A 93 -16.60 -4.33 3.26
CA VAL A 93 -16.75 -3.08 2.52
C VAL A 93 -16.98 -3.31 1.03
N LYS A 94 -16.77 -4.54 0.52
CA LYS A 94 -17.05 -4.91 -0.89
C LYS A 94 -18.52 -4.78 -1.25
N GLU A 95 -19.40 -5.19 -0.34
CA GLU A 95 -20.85 -5.22 -0.56
C GLU A 95 -21.49 -3.83 -0.50
N LYS A 96 -20.76 -2.82 0.02
CA LYS A 96 -21.28 -1.46 0.15
C LYS A 96 -21.14 -0.59 -1.10
N PHE A 97 -20.37 -1.00 -2.11
CA PHE A 97 -20.10 -0.17 -3.28
C PHE A 97 -20.52 -0.87 -4.59
N PRO A 98 -21.43 -0.28 -5.38
CA PRO A 98 -21.88 -0.84 -6.64
C PRO A 98 -20.72 -1.13 -7.60
N GLU A 99 -20.82 -2.23 -8.35
CA GLU A 99 -19.82 -2.62 -9.34
C GLU A 99 -19.59 -1.50 -10.38
N GLU A 100 -20.65 -0.81 -10.81
CA GLU A 100 -20.57 0.31 -11.74
C GLU A 100 -19.57 1.39 -11.28
N VAL A 101 -19.61 1.77 -10.01
CA VAL A 101 -18.69 2.76 -9.43
C VAL A 101 -17.26 2.22 -9.40
N ARG A 102 -17.08 0.94 -9.07
CA ARG A 102 -15.77 0.29 -9.04
C ARG A 102 -15.16 0.16 -10.44
N LEU A 103 -15.97 -0.08 -11.47
CA LEU A 103 -15.53 -0.11 -12.86
C LEU A 103 -15.22 1.29 -13.36
N ARG A 104 -16.05 2.29 -13.06
CA ARG A 104 -15.79 3.69 -13.42
C ARG A 104 -14.47 4.21 -12.83
N PHE A 105 -14.15 3.83 -11.59
CA PHE A 105 -12.90 4.18 -10.92
C PHE A 105 -11.96 2.98 -10.78
N ARG A 106 -11.84 2.17 -11.84
CA ARG A 106 -11.08 0.91 -11.81
C ARG A 106 -9.62 1.08 -11.37
N VAL A 107 -8.97 2.19 -11.72
CA VAL A 107 -7.60 2.50 -11.29
C VAL A 107 -7.46 2.55 -9.76
N LEU A 108 -8.50 2.96 -9.02
CA LEU A 108 -8.53 2.96 -7.57
C LEU A 108 -8.90 1.58 -7.03
N ASP A 109 -9.84 0.87 -7.66
CA ASP A 109 -10.23 -0.48 -7.25
C ASP A 109 -9.06 -1.48 -7.39
N LEU A 110 -8.22 -1.33 -8.42
CA LEU A 110 -7.02 -2.15 -8.63
C LEU A 110 -5.96 -1.98 -7.53
N ARG A 111 -6.02 -0.92 -6.71
CA ARG A 111 -5.10 -0.74 -5.58
C ARG A 111 -5.37 -1.69 -4.41
N ARG A 112 -6.52 -2.37 -4.42
CA ARG A 112 -6.92 -3.29 -3.35
C ARG A 112 -6.08 -4.57 -3.41
N PRO A 113 -5.64 -5.14 -2.27
CA PRO A 113 -4.72 -6.29 -2.28
C PRO A 113 -5.26 -7.50 -3.04
N GLN A 114 -6.56 -7.80 -2.95
CA GLN A 114 -7.17 -8.89 -3.71
C GLN A 114 -7.04 -8.67 -5.23
N MET A 115 -7.33 -7.46 -5.71
CA MET A 115 -7.25 -7.14 -7.14
C MET A 115 -5.81 -7.21 -7.65
N GLN A 116 -4.84 -6.71 -6.86
CA GLN A 116 -3.43 -6.86 -7.17
C GLN A 116 -3.00 -8.33 -7.19
N SER A 117 -3.44 -9.13 -6.21
CA SER A 117 -3.13 -10.56 -6.14
C SER A 117 -3.62 -11.30 -7.38
N ASN A 118 -4.87 -11.04 -7.81
CA ASN A 118 -5.46 -11.63 -9.00
C ASN A 118 -4.67 -11.28 -10.28
N LEU A 119 -4.27 -10.01 -10.45
CA LEU A 119 -3.47 -9.60 -11.60
C LEU A 119 -2.08 -10.23 -11.61
N ARG A 120 -1.41 -10.31 -10.44
CA ARG A 120 -0.11 -10.96 -10.31
C ARG A 120 -0.21 -12.47 -10.55
N LEU A 121 -1.27 -13.12 -10.07
CA LEU A 121 -1.53 -14.53 -10.34
C LEU A 121 -1.73 -14.77 -11.84
N ARG A 122 -2.57 -13.96 -12.50
CA ARG A 122 -2.75 -14.03 -13.96
C ARG A 122 -1.42 -13.90 -14.70
N HIS A 123 -0.58 -12.94 -14.31
CA HIS A 123 0.77 -12.79 -14.88
C HIS A 123 1.62 -14.06 -14.69
N LYS A 124 1.67 -14.61 -13.47
CA LYS A 124 2.42 -15.83 -13.17
C LYS A 124 1.94 -17.03 -13.98
N VAL A 125 0.63 -17.19 -14.14
CA VAL A 125 0.02 -18.26 -14.93
C VAL A 125 0.42 -18.15 -16.40
N ILE A 126 0.22 -16.97 -17.01
CA ILE A 126 0.59 -16.75 -18.42
C ILE A 126 2.09 -16.95 -18.63
N LYS A 127 2.93 -16.44 -17.72
CA LYS A 127 4.37 -16.63 -17.76
C LYS A 127 4.72 -18.12 -17.73
N HIS A 128 4.07 -18.90 -16.87
CA HIS A 128 4.34 -20.33 -16.76
C HIS A 128 3.91 -21.11 -18.00
N ILE A 129 2.74 -20.79 -18.57
CA ILE A 129 2.26 -21.40 -19.82
C ILE A 129 3.24 -21.13 -20.96
N ARG A 130 3.65 -19.86 -21.14
CA ARG A 130 4.61 -19.48 -22.19
C ARG A 130 5.93 -20.21 -22.02
N ARG A 131 6.50 -20.20 -20.81
CA ARG A 131 7.74 -20.92 -20.49
C ARG A 131 7.65 -22.40 -20.75
N TYR A 132 6.52 -23.02 -20.41
CA TYR A 132 6.33 -24.43 -20.68
C TYR A 132 6.32 -24.75 -22.18
N LEU A 133 5.63 -23.96 -23.01
CA LEU A 133 5.57 -24.16 -24.45
C LEU A 133 6.93 -23.90 -25.12
N GLU A 134 7.63 -22.84 -24.72
CA GLU A 134 8.98 -22.50 -25.20
C GLU A 134 10.01 -23.55 -24.75
N ASP A 135 10.20 -23.72 -23.45
CA ASP A 135 11.31 -24.49 -22.89
C ASP A 135 11.16 -26.01 -23.08
N ARG A 136 9.92 -26.53 -23.18
CA ARG A 136 9.67 -27.99 -23.29
C ARG A 136 9.28 -28.44 -24.68
N HIS A 137 8.67 -27.57 -25.48
CA HIS A 137 8.07 -27.95 -26.76
C HIS A 137 8.56 -27.10 -27.94
N ASP A 138 9.51 -26.18 -27.72
CA ASP A 138 10.15 -25.35 -28.76
C ASP A 138 9.15 -24.52 -29.59
N PHE A 139 8.04 -24.11 -28.97
CA PHE A 139 7.07 -23.23 -29.62
C PHE A 139 7.59 -21.80 -29.72
N VAL A 140 7.39 -21.17 -30.88
CA VAL A 140 7.69 -19.75 -31.12
C VAL A 140 6.44 -18.90 -30.91
N GLU A 141 6.50 -17.89 -30.03
CA GLU A 141 5.41 -16.93 -29.84
C GLU A 141 5.32 -15.96 -31.03
N VAL A 142 4.15 -15.88 -31.66
CA VAL A 142 3.83 -14.93 -32.74
C VAL A 142 2.71 -14.02 -32.25
N CYS A 143 2.93 -12.70 -32.27
CA CYS A 143 2.00 -11.67 -31.79
C CYS A 143 1.06 -11.17 -32.89
#